data_AF-A0A517NP18-F1
#
_entry.id   AF-A0A517NP18-F1
#
_cell.length_a   1.000
_cell.length_b   1.000
_cell.length_c   1.000
_cell.angle_alpha   90.00
_cell.angle_beta   90.00
_cell.angle_gamma   90.00
#
_symmetry.space_group_name_H-M   'P 1'
#
loop_
_entity.id
_entity.type
_entity.pdbx_description
1 polymer ?
#
loop_
_entity_poly.entity_id
_entity_poly.type
_entity_poly.pdbx_seq_one_letter_code
_entity_poly.pdbx_strand_id
1 'polypeptide(L)'
;MTKKLLVTIPHFCAPSDSPNNAAANQTAYGSVAGSPARRIQAFQECLDQLARTFAYPAYALDNRTGLIGSAAFILPPEWDVEILICVHEENHLIDSVRLPTQANVIQVGGLPQELGFACHREMASRFQTCDLLCYLEDDIVITDPSFFGKHVWFHKLVNDGAIVQPNRFDVDGDWRKVYVDGPLPKRHVMRYADLKVQSELTAEYGSRRIRFMRPSNLMSAFFF
;
A
#
# COMPACT_ATOMS: atom_id res chain seq x y z
N MET A 1 16.76 -3.37 -17.05
CA MET A 1 17.22 -2.54 -15.91
C MET A 1 16.11 -2.61 -14.87
N THR A 2 16.42 -3.06 -13.67
CA THR A 2 15.44 -3.20 -12.58
C THR A 2 15.06 -1.80 -12.08
N LYS A 3 13.77 -1.55 -11.84
CA LYS A 3 13.27 -0.25 -11.38
C LYS A 3 13.25 -0.20 -9.85
N LYS A 4 13.54 0.95 -9.25
CA LYS A 4 13.56 1.12 -7.79
C LYS A 4 12.19 1.53 -7.27
N LEU A 5 11.68 0.79 -6.30
CA LEU A 5 10.42 1.06 -5.61
C LEU A 5 10.68 1.21 -4.12
N LEU A 6 10.24 2.31 -3.53
CA LEU A 6 10.11 2.45 -2.08
C LEU A 6 8.65 2.27 -1.68
N VAL A 7 8.39 1.38 -0.72
CA VAL A 7 7.10 1.26 -0.03
C VAL A 7 7.27 1.66 1.42
N THR A 8 6.63 2.74 1.85
CA THR A 8 6.58 3.18 3.25
C THR A 8 5.29 2.72 3.91
N ILE A 9 5.39 2.11 5.09
CA ILE A 9 4.25 1.57 5.83
C ILE A 9 4.26 2.14 7.25
N PRO A 10 3.26 2.91 7.68
CA PRO A 10 3.11 3.26 9.08
C PRO A 10 2.49 2.10 9.84
N HIS A 11 3.10 1.71 10.96
CA HIS A 11 2.60 0.64 11.79
C HIS A 11 2.51 1.09 13.25
N PHE A 12 1.28 1.06 13.78
CA PHE A 12 0.97 1.40 15.16
C PHE A 12 0.04 0.35 15.78
N CYS A 13 0.36 -0.06 16.99
CA CYS A 13 -0.53 -0.83 17.83
C CYS A 13 -0.19 -0.59 19.30
N ALA A 14 -1.06 0.13 20.02
CA ALA A 14 -0.93 0.27 21.46
C ALA A 14 -1.46 -0.99 22.18
N PRO A 15 -0.86 -1.40 23.32
CA PRO A 15 -1.45 -2.40 24.21
C PRO A 15 -2.86 -1.99 24.62
N SER A 16 -3.77 -2.97 24.80
CA SER A 16 -5.18 -2.70 25.17
C SER A 16 -5.35 -1.83 26.41
N ASP A 17 -4.37 -1.87 27.32
CA ASP A 17 -4.42 -1.19 28.62
C ASP A 17 -3.63 0.14 28.65
N SER A 18 -3.16 0.64 27.51
CA SER A 18 -2.41 1.90 27.45
C SER A 18 -3.29 3.12 27.78
N PRO A 19 -2.82 4.09 28.59
CA PRO A 19 -3.53 5.34 28.84
C PRO A 19 -3.79 6.15 27.54
N ASN A 20 -3.02 5.90 26.48
CA ASN A 20 -3.26 6.47 25.15
C ASN A 20 -4.53 5.90 24.46
N ASN A 21 -5.02 4.72 24.87
CA ASN A 21 -6.31 4.19 24.40
C ASN A 21 -7.49 4.96 25.00
N ALA A 22 -7.37 5.51 26.21
CA ALA A 22 -8.43 6.29 26.84
C ALA A 22 -8.65 7.64 26.13
N ALA A 23 -7.58 8.25 25.62
CA ALA A 23 -7.67 9.46 24.78
C ALA A 23 -8.10 9.13 23.33
N ALA A 24 -7.63 8.01 22.76
CA ALA A 24 -8.02 7.57 21.43
C ALA A 24 -9.47 7.04 21.35
N ASN A 25 -10.06 6.60 22.47
CA ASN A 25 -11.46 6.17 22.53
C ASN A 25 -12.48 7.31 22.35
N GLN A 26 -12.08 8.58 22.43
CA GLN A 26 -12.98 9.71 22.08
C GLN A 26 -12.98 10.04 20.58
N THR A 27 -12.00 9.55 19.83
CA THR A 27 -11.91 9.68 18.37
C THR A 27 -11.39 8.38 17.80
N ALA A 28 -12.31 7.43 17.51
CA ALA A 28 -12.00 6.15 16.89
C ALA A 28 -11.23 6.35 15.57
N TYR A 29 -9.90 6.39 15.66
CA TYR A 29 -9.00 6.52 14.53
C TYR A 29 -8.42 5.13 14.24
N GLY A 30 -8.92 4.51 13.16
CA GLY A 30 -8.33 3.42 12.35
C GLY A 30 -7.88 2.11 13.01
N SER A 31 -7.11 2.17 14.10
CA SER A 31 -6.18 1.09 14.48
C SER A 31 -6.30 0.64 15.94
N VAL A 32 -7.19 1.26 16.74
CA VAL A 32 -7.27 1.02 18.19
C VAL A 32 -8.25 -0.11 18.56
N ALA A 33 -9.16 -0.48 17.64
CA ALA A 33 -10.19 -1.48 17.90
C ALA A 33 -9.87 -2.81 17.17
N GLY A 34 -8.94 -3.59 17.71
CA GLY A 34 -8.64 -4.92 17.16
C GLY A 34 -7.90 -5.82 18.15
N SER A 35 -8.21 -7.12 18.14
CA SER A 35 -7.36 -8.12 18.81
C SER A 35 -5.94 -8.03 18.25
N PRO A 36 -4.89 -7.93 19.08
CA PRO A 36 -3.50 -7.90 18.60
C PRO A 36 -3.18 -9.02 17.60
N ALA A 37 -3.77 -10.20 17.79
CA ALA A 37 -3.63 -11.33 16.87
C ALA A 37 -4.14 -11.03 15.45
N ARG A 38 -5.26 -10.32 15.32
CA ARG A 38 -5.79 -9.91 13.99
C ARG A 38 -4.89 -8.88 13.32
N ARG A 39 -4.32 -7.94 14.10
CA ARG A 39 -3.39 -6.94 13.56
C ARG A 39 -2.08 -7.58 13.12
N ILE A 40 -1.53 -8.52 13.89
CA ILE A 40 -0.38 -9.35 13.49
C ILE A 40 -0.68 -10.08 12.18
N GLN A 41 -1.84 -10.74 12.09
CA GLN A 41 -2.22 -11.48 10.89
C GLN A 41 -2.33 -10.58 9.66
N ALA A 42 -3.07 -9.47 9.75
CA ALA A 42 -3.25 -8.54 8.64
C ALA A 42 -1.92 -7.93 8.19
N PHE A 43 -1.07 -7.55 9.15
CA PHE A 43 0.23 -6.98 8.84
C PHE A 43 1.21 -8.00 8.24
N GLN A 44 1.23 -9.23 8.76
CA GLN A 44 1.99 -10.30 8.15
C GLN A 44 1.52 -10.57 6.71
N GLU A 45 0.21 -10.56 6.46
CA GLU A 45 -0.35 -10.79 5.13
C GLU A 45 0.04 -9.67 4.16
N CYS A 46 0.01 -8.40 4.59
CA CYS A 46 0.50 -7.27 3.82
C CYS A 46 1.97 -7.45 3.43
N LEU A 47 2.85 -7.72 4.40
CA LEU A 47 4.29 -7.92 4.17
C LEU A 47 4.58 -9.12 3.27
N ASP A 48 3.91 -10.26 3.52
CA ASP A 48 4.07 -11.48 2.74
C ASP A 48 3.65 -11.26 1.29
N GLN A 49 2.52 -10.59 1.06
CA GLN A 49 2.02 -10.36 -0.28
C GLN A 49 2.93 -9.42 -1.07
N LEU A 50 3.40 -8.32 -0.46
CA LEU A 50 4.37 -7.42 -1.10
C LEU A 50 5.63 -8.18 -1.52
N ALA A 51 6.21 -8.93 -0.59
CA ALA A 51 7.46 -9.63 -0.82
C ALA A 51 7.31 -10.72 -1.90
N ARG A 52 6.26 -11.54 -1.82
CA ARG A 52 6.01 -12.63 -2.78
C ARG A 52 5.64 -12.13 -4.17
N THR A 53 4.97 -10.99 -4.27
CA THR A 53 4.49 -10.47 -5.56
C THR A 53 5.57 -9.67 -6.28
N PHE A 54 6.37 -8.89 -5.55
CA PHE A 54 7.24 -7.88 -6.17
C PHE A 54 8.71 -8.02 -5.83
N ALA A 55 9.08 -8.65 -4.72
CA ALA A 55 10.45 -8.60 -4.20
C ALA A 55 11.23 -9.91 -4.36
N TYR A 56 10.55 -11.06 -4.45
CA TYR A 56 11.20 -12.36 -4.61
C TYR A 56 11.16 -12.89 -6.05
N PRO A 57 12.19 -13.65 -6.48
CA PRO A 57 12.16 -14.35 -7.76
C PRO A 57 11.05 -15.40 -7.81
N ALA A 58 10.50 -15.63 -9.01
CA ALA A 58 9.60 -16.73 -9.27
C ALA A 58 10.39 -17.97 -9.71
N TYR A 59 9.96 -19.16 -9.25
CA TYR A 59 10.56 -20.44 -9.60
C TYR A 59 9.56 -21.30 -10.38
N ALA A 60 10.03 -22.00 -11.41
CA ALA A 60 9.27 -23.02 -12.09
C ALA A 60 9.66 -24.42 -11.58
N LEU A 61 8.66 -25.28 -11.35
CA LEU A 61 8.89 -26.70 -11.11
C LEU A 61 9.13 -27.39 -12.45
N ASP A 62 10.26 -28.07 -12.60
CA ASP A 62 10.46 -28.95 -13.74
C ASP A 62 9.88 -30.34 -13.41
N ASN A 63 8.65 -30.59 -13.88
CA ASN A 63 7.96 -31.86 -13.66
C ASN A 63 8.65 -33.07 -14.33
N ARG A 64 9.58 -32.86 -15.27
CA ARG A 64 10.32 -33.97 -15.90
C ARG A 64 11.40 -34.49 -14.98
N THR A 65 12.02 -33.60 -14.21
CA THR A 65 13.13 -33.94 -13.31
C THR A 65 12.69 -34.01 -11.85
N GLY A 66 11.51 -33.46 -11.51
CA GLY A 66 11.02 -33.34 -10.14
C GLY A 66 11.81 -32.32 -9.32
N LEU A 67 12.69 -31.54 -9.96
CA LEU A 67 13.55 -30.58 -9.29
C LEU A 67 12.96 -29.18 -9.36
N ILE A 68 12.96 -28.51 -8.20
CA ILE A 68 12.81 -27.06 -8.12
C ILE A 68 14.22 -26.49 -8.26
N GLY A 69 14.48 -25.78 -9.35
CA GLY A 69 15.74 -25.06 -9.52
C GLY A 69 16.96 -25.92 -9.88
N SER A 70 17.08 -26.21 -11.17
CA SER A 70 18.39 -26.33 -11.84
C SER A 70 18.31 -25.95 -13.33
N ALA A 71 17.11 -26.04 -13.92
CA ALA A 71 16.79 -25.60 -15.28
C ALA A 71 15.57 -24.67 -15.38
N ALA A 72 15.00 -24.24 -14.25
CA ALA A 72 13.85 -23.34 -14.21
C ALA A 72 14.24 -21.92 -14.61
N PHE A 73 13.46 -21.28 -15.48
CA PHE A 73 13.61 -19.86 -15.76
C PHE A 73 13.37 -19.06 -14.47
N ILE A 74 14.45 -18.56 -13.85
CA ILE A 74 14.35 -17.57 -12.78
C ILE A 74 13.98 -16.27 -13.47
N LEU A 75 12.74 -15.82 -13.27
CA LEU A 75 12.35 -14.48 -13.67
C LEU A 75 12.80 -13.52 -12.56
N PRO A 76 13.78 -12.63 -12.82
CA PRO A 76 14.13 -11.61 -11.85
C PRO A 76 12.91 -10.70 -11.64
N PRO A 77 12.71 -10.19 -10.41
CA PRO A 77 11.65 -9.22 -10.18
C PRO A 77 11.87 -7.99 -11.07
N GLU A 78 10.77 -7.39 -11.55
CA GLU A 78 10.82 -6.13 -12.30
C GLU A 78 11.31 -4.98 -11.40
N TRP A 79 11.03 -5.09 -10.11
CA TRP A 79 11.25 -4.07 -9.09
C TRP A 79 12.33 -4.49 -8.09
N ASP A 80 13.20 -3.54 -7.78
CA ASP A 80 14.08 -3.55 -6.62
C ASP A 80 13.32 -2.82 -5.51
N VAL A 81 12.76 -3.60 -4.59
CA VAL A 81 11.80 -3.11 -3.59
C VAL A 81 12.52 -2.86 -2.26
N GLU A 82 12.42 -1.64 -1.75
CA GLU A 82 12.71 -1.29 -0.36
C GLU A 82 11.39 -1.14 0.39
N ILE A 83 11.22 -1.87 1.50
CA ILE A 83 10.06 -1.71 2.39
C ILE A 83 10.54 -0.98 3.64
N LEU A 84 9.99 0.20 3.93
CA LEU A 84 10.36 1.00 5.09
C LEU A 84 9.18 1.13 6.04
N ILE A 85 9.30 0.49 7.19
CA ILE A 85 8.25 0.41 8.19
C ILE A 85 8.50 1.48 9.25
N CYS A 86 7.62 2.46 9.35
CA CYS A 86 7.67 3.53 10.34
C CYS A 86 6.86 3.11 11.56
N VAL A 87 7.51 2.99 12.72
CA VAL A 87 6.86 2.57 13.97
C VAL A 87 7.00 3.62 15.05
N HIS A 88 6.02 3.66 15.96
CA HIS A 88 6.00 4.63 17.06
C HIS A 88 6.46 3.97 18.36
N GLU A 89 7.66 4.31 18.80
CA GLU A 89 8.23 3.90 20.09
C GLU A 89 8.03 2.40 20.36
N GLU A 90 7.39 2.03 21.47
CA GLU A 90 7.08 0.64 21.84
C GLU A 90 5.66 0.21 21.39
N ASN A 91 4.89 1.10 20.78
CA ASN A 91 3.51 0.87 20.37
C ASN A 91 3.43 0.24 18.98
N HIS A 92 4.04 -0.95 18.81
CA HIS A 92 4.08 -1.67 17.55
C HIS A 92 4.21 -3.18 17.74
N LEU A 93 3.97 -3.97 16.69
CA LEU A 93 4.01 -5.43 16.71
C LEU A 93 5.16 -6.03 15.88
N ILE A 94 6.23 -5.26 15.63
CA ILE A 94 7.37 -5.70 14.80
C ILE A 94 7.97 -7.01 15.27
N ASP A 95 8.16 -7.20 16.58
CA ASP A 95 8.75 -8.42 17.12
C ASP A 95 7.81 -9.64 17.03
N SER A 96 6.55 -9.42 16.64
CA SER A 96 5.53 -10.47 16.48
C SER A 96 5.29 -10.86 15.02
N VAL A 97 5.98 -10.23 14.06
CA VAL A 97 5.88 -10.54 12.63
C VAL A 97 7.23 -10.95 12.06
N ARG A 98 7.20 -11.72 10.98
CA ARG A 98 8.38 -12.05 10.20
C ARG A 98 8.57 -11.00 9.11
N LEU A 99 9.68 -10.26 9.21
CA LEU A 99 10.05 -9.27 8.20
C LEU A 99 10.69 -9.93 6.96
N PRO A 100 10.32 -9.51 5.73
CA PRO A 100 11.06 -9.89 4.54
C PRO A 100 12.45 -9.24 4.54
N THR A 101 13.40 -9.79 3.77
CA THR A 101 14.79 -9.30 3.70
C THR A 101 14.92 -7.85 3.21
N GLN A 102 13.90 -7.36 2.51
CA GLN A 102 13.79 -6.03 1.93
C GLN A 102 13.23 -4.99 2.92
N ALA A 103 12.78 -5.43 4.10
CA ALA A 103 12.17 -4.56 5.09
C ALA A 103 13.20 -3.96 6.06
N ASN A 104 13.14 -2.65 6.23
CA ASN A 104 13.83 -1.89 7.25
C ASN A 104 12.79 -1.25 8.18
N VAL A 105 13.10 -1.16 9.46
CA VAL A 105 12.23 -0.55 10.47
C VAL A 105 12.90 0.72 10.99
N ILE A 106 12.15 1.82 11.05
CA ILE A 106 12.60 3.07 11.66
C ILE A 106 11.66 3.48 12.79
N GLN A 107 12.28 3.95 13.88
CA GLN A 107 11.58 4.49 15.04
C GLN A 107 11.23 5.96 14.80
N VAL A 108 9.98 6.30 15.08
CA VAL A 108 9.43 7.64 14.93
C VAL A 108 8.91 8.09 16.28
N GLY A 109 9.57 9.10 16.86
CA GLY A 109 9.06 9.76 18.07
C GLY A 109 7.94 10.76 17.76
N GLY A 110 7.37 11.35 18.80
CA GLY A 110 6.30 12.36 18.66
C GLY A 110 4.92 11.76 18.88
N LEU A 111 3.91 12.28 18.18
CA LEU A 111 2.54 11.80 18.31
C LEU A 111 2.28 10.62 17.37
N PRO A 112 1.53 9.57 17.77
CA PRO A 112 1.21 8.44 16.88
C PRO A 112 0.58 8.85 15.54
N GLN A 113 -0.22 9.93 15.54
CA GLN A 113 -0.85 10.49 14.34
C GLN A 113 0.17 11.05 13.32
N GLU A 114 1.43 11.23 13.73
CA GLU A 114 2.50 11.74 12.87
C GLU A 114 3.23 10.64 12.08
N LEU A 115 2.93 9.36 12.31
CA LEU A 115 3.55 8.26 11.59
C LEU A 115 3.38 8.36 10.07
N GLY A 116 2.20 8.75 9.61
CA GLY A 116 1.98 8.98 8.18
C GLY A 116 2.87 10.09 7.61
N PHE A 117 3.07 11.18 8.36
CA PHE A 117 3.99 12.24 7.96
C PHE A 117 5.45 11.77 7.97
N ALA A 118 5.83 10.88 8.88
CA ALA A 118 7.16 10.28 8.86
C ALA A 118 7.39 9.47 7.58
N CYS A 119 6.43 8.63 7.17
CA CYS A 119 6.47 7.96 5.88
C CYS A 119 6.65 8.96 4.71
N HIS A 120 5.93 10.07 4.73
CA HIS A 120 6.03 11.09 3.67
C HIS A 120 7.41 11.75 3.63
N ARG A 121 8.05 12.01 4.78
CA ARG A 121 9.41 12.54 4.83
C ARG A 121 10.42 11.58 4.21
N GLU A 122 10.27 10.28 4.49
CA GLU A 122 11.14 9.24 3.93
C GLU A 122 10.94 9.05 2.42
N MET A 123 9.71 9.20 1.94
CA MET A 123 9.42 9.26 0.51
C MET A 123 10.08 10.49 -0.12
N ALA A 124 9.92 11.67 0.48
CA ALA A 124 10.51 12.91 -0.04
C ALA A 124 12.04 12.86 -0.10
N SER A 125 12.71 12.24 0.88
CA SER A 125 14.18 12.10 0.87
C SER A 125 14.69 11.17 -0.24
N ARG A 126 13.84 10.29 -0.78
CA ARG A 126 14.16 9.32 -1.84
C ARG A 126 13.57 9.69 -3.21
N PHE A 127 12.93 10.85 -3.33
CA PHE A 127 12.25 11.29 -4.55
C PHE A 127 13.13 11.28 -5.80
N GLN A 128 14.43 11.57 -5.68
CA GLN A 128 15.36 11.57 -6.81
C GLN A 128 16.01 10.21 -7.09
N THR A 129 15.86 9.25 -6.18
CA THR A 129 16.59 7.96 -6.22
C THR A 129 15.72 6.76 -6.52
N CYS A 130 14.40 6.92 -6.43
CA CYS A 130 13.41 5.88 -6.70
C CYS A 130 12.62 6.20 -7.96
N ASP A 131 12.27 5.17 -8.74
CA ASP A 131 11.39 5.32 -9.91
C ASP A 131 9.92 5.41 -9.49
N LEU A 132 9.58 4.86 -8.33
CA LEU A 132 8.24 4.91 -7.75
C LEU A 132 8.32 4.97 -6.22
N LEU A 133 7.51 5.85 -5.63
CA LEU A 133 7.32 5.98 -4.18
C LEU A 133 5.90 5.55 -3.85
N CYS A 134 5.71 4.88 -2.72
CA CYS A 134 4.44 4.28 -2.37
C CYS A 134 4.20 4.40 -0.87
N TYR A 135 3.12 5.06 -0.48
CA TYR A 135 2.56 4.96 0.86
C TYR A 135 1.56 3.82 0.91
N LEU A 136 1.61 2.98 1.96
CA LEU A 136 0.75 1.81 2.10
C LEU A 136 0.36 1.58 3.56
N GLU A 137 -0.93 1.52 3.85
CA GLU A 137 -1.41 1.07 5.16
C GLU A 137 -1.06 -0.40 5.44
N ASP A 138 -0.87 -0.70 6.72
CA ASP A 138 -0.29 -1.96 7.20
C ASP A 138 -1.23 -3.17 7.12
N ASP A 139 -2.45 -3.02 6.62
CA ASP A 139 -3.42 -4.10 6.40
C ASP A 139 -3.90 -4.23 4.94
N ILE A 140 -3.29 -3.48 4.03
CA ILE A 140 -3.64 -3.49 2.61
C ILE A 140 -2.83 -4.54 1.84
N VAL A 141 -3.55 -5.40 1.12
CA VAL A 141 -2.98 -6.52 0.35
C VAL A 141 -3.06 -6.23 -1.16
N ILE A 142 -1.91 -6.21 -1.83
CA ILE A 142 -1.81 -6.01 -3.29
C ILE A 142 -1.61 -7.34 -3.99
N THR A 143 -2.65 -7.85 -4.65
CA THR A 143 -2.62 -9.19 -5.28
C THR A 143 -2.26 -9.20 -6.77
N ASP A 144 -2.27 -8.04 -7.42
CA ASP A 144 -2.04 -7.92 -8.87
C ASP A 144 -0.53 -7.75 -9.16
N PRO A 145 0.15 -8.71 -9.81
CA PRO A 145 1.57 -8.60 -10.10
C PRO A 145 1.91 -7.48 -11.08
N SER A 146 0.94 -7.01 -11.85
CA SER A 146 1.14 -5.89 -12.80
C SER A 146 0.84 -4.53 -12.17
N PHE A 147 0.53 -4.46 -10.88
CA PHE A 147 0.02 -3.28 -10.21
C PHE A 147 0.92 -2.04 -10.37
N PHE A 148 2.19 -2.11 -9.96
CA PHE A 148 3.12 -0.99 -10.12
C PHE A 148 3.42 -0.71 -11.59
N GLY A 149 3.43 -1.73 -12.46
CA GLY A 149 3.53 -1.56 -13.90
C GLY A 149 2.38 -0.73 -14.49
N LYS A 150 1.16 -0.92 -14.00
CA LYS A 150 -0.02 -0.12 -14.36
C LYS A 150 0.10 1.31 -13.87
N HIS A 151 0.67 1.54 -12.68
CA HIS A 151 0.97 2.89 -12.20
C HIS A 151 1.96 3.61 -13.11
N VAL A 152 3.09 2.97 -13.45
CA VAL A 152 4.06 3.54 -14.40
C VAL A 152 3.42 3.82 -15.76
N TRP A 153 2.59 2.90 -16.27
CA TRP A 153 1.85 3.13 -17.51
C TRP A 153 0.93 4.35 -17.42
N PHE A 154 0.18 4.51 -16.32
CA PHE A 154 -0.71 5.65 -16.11
C PHE A 154 0.08 6.97 -16.00
N HIS A 155 1.15 7.01 -15.22
CA HIS A 155 1.99 8.20 -15.09
C HIS A 155 2.59 8.62 -16.44
N LYS A 156 2.98 7.68 -17.31
CA LYS A 156 3.41 8.01 -18.68
C LYS A 156 2.31 8.61 -19.56
N LEU A 157 1.05 8.25 -19.31
CA LEU A 157 -0.10 8.77 -20.06
C LEU A 157 -0.41 10.22 -19.67
N VAL A 158 -0.35 10.56 -18.38
CA VAL A 158 -0.79 11.86 -17.85
C VAL A 158 0.35 12.80 -17.45
N ASN A 159 1.59 12.30 -17.47
CA ASN A 159 2.76 12.96 -16.92
C ASN A 159 2.49 13.42 -15.48
N ASP A 160 2.77 14.68 -15.14
CA ASP A 160 2.51 15.26 -13.81
C ASP A 160 1.08 15.82 -13.65
N GLY A 161 0.20 15.61 -14.65
CA GLY A 161 -1.13 16.22 -14.68
C GLY A 161 -2.17 15.55 -13.78
N ALA A 162 -1.95 14.31 -13.37
CA ALA A 162 -2.86 13.58 -12.49
C ALA A 162 -2.15 12.41 -11.76
N ILE A 163 -2.68 12.08 -10.59
CA ILE A 163 -2.38 10.82 -9.89
C ILE A 163 -3.56 9.85 -10.06
N VAL A 164 -3.28 8.56 -10.08
CA VAL A 164 -4.31 7.53 -10.08
C VAL A 164 -4.38 6.88 -8.70
N GLN A 165 -5.59 6.86 -8.13
CA GLN A 165 -5.87 6.13 -6.91
C GLN A 165 -6.35 4.72 -7.26
N PRO A 166 -5.76 3.68 -6.65
CA PRO A 166 -6.28 2.32 -6.80
C PRO A 166 -7.68 2.18 -6.22
N ASN A 167 -8.46 1.29 -6.82
CA ASN A 167 -9.71 0.88 -6.22
C ASN A 167 -9.41 -0.15 -5.12
N ARG A 168 -9.74 0.19 -3.87
CA ARG A 168 -9.74 -0.77 -2.76
C ARG A 168 -11.11 -1.43 -2.66
N PHE A 169 -11.12 -2.72 -2.34
CA PHE A 169 -12.36 -3.42 -2.00
C PHE A 169 -12.12 -4.34 -0.81
N ASP A 170 -13.16 -4.49 0.00
CA ASP A 170 -13.27 -5.58 0.97
C ASP A 170 -14.16 -6.69 0.39
N VAL A 171 -14.12 -7.87 1.01
CA VAL A 171 -14.98 -9.00 0.67
C VAL A 171 -16.02 -9.16 1.77
N ASP A 172 -17.30 -9.12 1.42
CA ASP A 172 -18.37 -9.34 2.40
C ASP A 172 -18.55 -10.84 2.73
N GLY A 173 -19.46 -11.14 3.66
CA GLY A 173 -19.76 -12.52 4.09
C GLY A 173 -20.27 -13.46 2.98
N ASP A 174 -20.68 -12.91 1.82
CA ASP A 174 -21.16 -13.63 0.65
C ASP A 174 -20.14 -13.62 -0.50
N TRP A 175 -18.86 -13.31 -0.22
CA TRP A 175 -17.77 -13.26 -1.20
C TRP A 175 -17.92 -12.17 -2.28
N ARG A 176 -18.76 -11.15 -2.05
CA ARG A 176 -18.92 -10.03 -2.98
C ARG A 176 -17.90 -8.95 -2.69
N LYS A 177 -17.39 -8.32 -3.75
CA LYS A 177 -16.51 -7.16 -3.65
C LYS A 177 -17.31 -5.93 -3.25
N VAL A 178 -16.92 -5.30 -2.16
CA VAL A 178 -17.43 -4.01 -1.71
C VAL A 178 -16.32 -2.99 -1.87
N TYR A 179 -16.43 -2.13 -2.89
CA TYR A 179 -15.48 -1.03 -3.04
C TYR A 179 -15.67 -0.05 -1.89
N VAL A 180 -14.61 0.09 -1.10
CA VAL A 180 -14.60 1.01 0.04
C VAL A 180 -14.33 2.43 -0.46
N ASP A 181 -14.56 3.42 0.40
CA ASP A 181 -14.36 4.84 0.05
C ASP A 181 -15.25 5.36 -1.09
N GLY A 182 -16.53 4.94 -1.06
CA GLY A 182 -17.56 5.45 -1.94
C GLY A 182 -17.74 6.98 -1.90
N PRO A 183 -18.60 7.53 -2.79
CA PRO A 183 -18.67 8.96 -3.02
C PRO A 183 -19.11 9.76 -1.80
N LEU A 184 -18.39 10.86 -1.50
CA LEU A 184 -18.78 11.80 -0.45
C LEU A 184 -19.89 12.77 -0.91
N PRO A 185 -20.71 13.29 0.03
CA PRO A 185 -21.67 14.35 -0.28
C PRO A 185 -20.98 15.59 -0.86
N LYS A 186 -21.51 16.15 -1.96
CA LYS A 186 -20.92 17.31 -2.68
C LYS A 186 -20.51 18.47 -1.78
N ARG A 187 -21.29 18.77 -0.74
CA ARG A 187 -21.01 19.83 0.24
C ARG A 187 -19.67 19.68 0.97
N HIS A 188 -19.16 18.46 1.12
CA HIS A 188 -17.86 18.21 1.73
C HIS A 188 -16.74 18.37 0.70
N VAL A 189 -16.98 17.91 -0.53
CA VAL A 189 -15.99 17.85 -1.62
C VAL A 189 -15.65 19.23 -2.18
N MET A 190 -16.66 20.09 -2.36
CA MET A 190 -16.49 21.43 -2.91
C MET A 190 -15.60 22.35 -2.05
N ARG A 191 -15.22 21.91 -0.84
CA ARG A 191 -14.26 22.64 0.01
C ARG A 191 -12.81 22.49 -0.45
N TYR A 192 -12.49 21.44 -1.19
CA TYR A 192 -11.11 21.10 -1.56
C TYR A 192 -10.95 20.62 -3.01
N ALA A 193 -12.03 20.37 -3.76
CA ALA A 193 -11.94 19.97 -5.17
C ALA A 193 -13.10 20.51 -6.02
N ASP A 194 -12.79 20.98 -7.23
CA ASP A 194 -13.77 21.20 -8.29
C ASP A 194 -13.92 19.92 -9.13
N LEU A 195 -15.06 19.24 -8.96
CA LEU A 195 -15.36 17.98 -9.66
C LEU A 195 -15.63 18.15 -11.16
N LYS A 196 -15.77 19.38 -11.67
CA LYS A 196 -15.99 19.64 -13.10
C LYS A 196 -14.69 19.76 -13.89
N VAL A 197 -13.61 20.18 -13.24
CA VAL A 197 -12.29 20.21 -13.87
C VAL A 197 -11.87 18.77 -14.12
N GLN A 198 -11.50 18.43 -15.35
CA GLN A 198 -10.94 17.12 -15.75
C GLN A 198 -11.66 15.93 -15.09
N SER A 199 -12.99 15.90 -15.21
CA SER A 199 -13.84 14.92 -14.52
C SER A 199 -13.62 13.49 -14.98
N GLU A 200 -13.07 13.31 -16.18
CA GLU A 200 -12.86 12.02 -16.83
C GLU A 200 -11.55 12.02 -17.63
N LEU A 201 -10.88 10.88 -17.62
CA LEU A 201 -9.81 10.53 -18.55
C LEU A 201 -10.14 9.17 -19.18
N THR A 202 -9.92 9.00 -20.48
CA THR A 202 -10.02 7.69 -21.12
C THR A 202 -8.68 7.28 -21.73
N ALA A 203 -8.36 5.99 -21.64
CA ALA A 203 -7.10 5.45 -22.11
C ALA A 203 -7.29 4.05 -22.68
N GLU A 204 -6.33 3.59 -23.48
CA GLU A 204 -6.25 2.20 -23.91
C GLU A 204 -5.18 1.45 -23.10
N TYR A 205 -5.55 0.30 -22.55
CA TYR A 205 -4.63 -0.62 -21.87
C TYR A 205 -4.82 -2.02 -22.45
N GLY A 206 -3.82 -2.49 -23.19
CA GLY A 206 -3.97 -3.67 -24.05
C GLY A 206 -5.06 -3.44 -25.09
N SER A 207 -6.03 -4.36 -25.18
CA SER A 207 -7.18 -4.26 -26.08
C SER A 207 -8.43 -3.63 -25.44
N ARG A 208 -8.30 -3.03 -24.25
CA ARG A 208 -9.44 -2.49 -23.48
C ARG A 208 -9.35 -0.97 -23.39
N ARG A 209 -10.51 -0.32 -23.56
CA ARG A 209 -10.68 1.08 -23.21
C ARG A 209 -11.04 1.20 -21.73
N ILE A 210 -10.21 1.91 -20.97
CA ILE A 210 -10.39 2.18 -19.55
C ILE A 210 -10.84 3.63 -19.38
N ARG A 211 -11.76 3.85 -18.42
CA ARG A 211 -12.21 5.17 -18.00
C ARG A 211 -11.78 5.41 -16.56
N PHE A 212 -11.16 6.56 -16.32
CA PHE A 212 -10.85 7.09 -15.00
C PHE A 212 -11.81 8.23 -14.71
N MET A 213 -12.38 8.23 -13.51
CA MET A 213 -13.30 9.27 -13.06
C MET A 213 -12.67 9.98 -11.87
N ARG A 214 -12.78 11.31 -11.84
CA ARG A 214 -12.35 12.08 -10.67
C ARG A 214 -13.18 11.64 -9.45
N PRO A 215 -12.56 11.06 -8.41
CA PRO A 215 -13.31 10.59 -7.26
C PRO A 215 -13.75 11.78 -6.40
N SER A 216 -14.89 11.64 -5.73
CA SER A 216 -15.36 12.62 -4.75
C SER A 216 -14.83 12.33 -3.34
N ASN A 217 -14.29 11.13 -3.11
CA ASN A 217 -13.58 10.75 -1.91
C ASN A 217 -12.12 10.49 -2.27
N LEU A 218 -11.19 11.25 -1.68
CA LEU A 218 -9.75 11.12 -1.94
C LEU A 218 -9.06 10.15 -0.97
N MET A 219 -9.81 9.51 -0.07
CA MET A 219 -9.28 8.48 0.82
C MET A 219 -8.92 7.25 0.00
N SER A 220 -7.69 6.77 0.15
CA SER A 220 -7.21 5.58 -0.56
C SER A 220 -6.42 4.62 0.31
N ALA A 221 -6.09 5.00 1.56
CA ALA A 221 -5.18 4.25 2.43
C ALA A 221 -3.80 3.94 1.81
N PHE A 222 -3.54 4.48 0.61
CA PHE A 222 -2.55 3.98 -0.32
C PHE A 222 -2.37 4.94 -1.50
N PHE A 223 -1.19 5.53 -1.71
CA PHE A 223 -0.96 6.45 -2.83
C PHE A 223 0.51 6.51 -3.27
N PHE A 224 0.73 7.15 -4.42
CA PHE A 224 2.01 7.29 -5.13
C PHE A 224 2.36 8.76 -5.37
#